data_AF-A0AAE1VZK5-F1
#
_entry.id   AF-A0AAE1VZK5-F1
#
_cell.length_a   1.000
_cell.length_b   1.000
_cell.length_c   1.000
_cell.angle_alpha   90.00
_cell.angle_beta   90.00
_cell.angle_gamma   90.00
#
_symmetry.space_group_name_H-M   'P 1'
#
loop_
_entity.id
_entity.type
_entity.pdbx_description
1 polymer ?
#
loop_
_entity_poly.entity_id
_entity_poly.type
_entity_poly.pdbx_seq_one_letter_code
_entity_poly.pdbx_strand_id
1 'polypeptide(L)'
;MAAERLILLLFSTVFLYLLQTLIKFLHKVWWRPVQLQAKMSSQGIRGPPYRFPHGNTKEISYMRTQSMQKPMAISHDIFPRIQPHVYAWTKAYECQLFVTEPELIKEILMNRDGTFPKIDMDGYAKKLLGEALITNEGEKWAKIRKLANHTFHAESLKRMVPKMSSSVEEMLERWKNYEGKEIDVFKEFGLLTTEVISRTAFGNRYVDGKHIFEMVAKLTALTVRNI
;
A
#
# COMPACT_ATOMS: atom_id res chain seq x y z
N MET A 1 3.96 -45.86 -33.19
CA MET A 1 4.52 -46.31 -31.90
C MET A 1 5.37 -45.28 -31.17
N ALA A 2 6.55 -44.86 -31.65
CA ALA A 2 7.40 -43.91 -30.90
C ALA A 2 6.77 -42.51 -30.75
N ALA A 3 6.18 -41.97 -31.83
CA ALA A 3 5.52 -40.66 -31.82
C ALA A 3 4.26 -40.63 -30.92
N GLU A 4 3.45 -41.68 -30.92
CA GLU A 4 2.25 -41.79 -30.06
C GLU A 4 2.62 -41.84 -28.58
N ARG A 5 3.68 -42.59 -28.23
CA ARG A 5 4.20 -42.62 -26.85
C ARG A 5 4.72 -41.26 -26.40
N LEU A 6 5.40 -40.52 -27.29
CA LEU A 6 5.88 -39.17 -26.99
C LEU A 6 4.72 -38.20 -26.77
N ILE A 7 3.67 -38.26 -27.61
CA ILE A 7 2.47 -37.42 -27.47
C ILE A 7 1.76 -37.70 -26.14
N LEU A 8 1.59 -38.97 -25.76
CA LEU A 8 0.96 -39.33 -24.49
C LEU A 8 1.77 -38.87 -23.26
N LEU A 9 3.11 -38.90 -23.33
CA LEU A 9 3.98 -38.36 -22.27
C LEU A 9 3.90 -36.84 -22.16
N LEU A 10 3.78 -36.13 -23.29
CA LEU A 10 3.58 -34.68 -23.28
C LEU A 10 2.22 -34.29 -22.68
N PHE A 11 1.15 -34.99 -23.05
CA PHE A 11 -0.18 -34.74 -22.47
C PHE A 11 -0.23 -35.06 -20.98
N SER A 12 0.39 -36.15 -20.53
CA SER A 12 0.40 -36.51 -19.11
C SER A 12 1.21 -35.52 -18.26
N THR A 13 2.35 -35.04 -18.76
CA THR A 13 3.16 -34.03 -18.07
C THR A 13 2.44 -32.68 -17.99
N VAL A 14 1.80 -32.22 -19.07
CA VAL A 14 0.97 -31.00 -19.07
C VAL A 14 -0.21 -31.17 -18.10
N PHE A 15 -0.88 -32.32 -18.10
CA PHE A 15 -1.98 -32.59 -17.18
C PHE A 15 -1.54 -32.56 -15.71
N LEU A 16 -0.43 -33.23 -15.37
CA LEU A 16 0.12 -33.23 -14.01
C LEU A 16 0.52 -31.81 -13.57
N TYR A 17 1.08 -31.00 -14.47
CA TYR A 17 1.39 -29.60 -14.19
C TYR A 17 0.13 -28.76 -13.93
N LEU A 18 -0.92 -28.91 -14.76
CA LEU A 18 -2.20 -28.24 -14.57
C LEU A 18 -2.89 -28.68 -13.28
N LEU A 19 -2.84 -29.98 -12.95
CA LEU A 19 -3.38 -30.51 -11.70
C LEU A 19 -2.63 -29.94 -10.50
N GLN A 20 -1.29 -29.89 -10.54
CA GLN A 20 -0.49 -29.33 -9.47
C GLN A 20 -0.77 -27.83 -9.26
N THR A 21 -0.92 -27.06 -10.35
CA THR A 21 -1.26 -25.63 -10.25
C THR A 21 -2.68 -25.43 -9.71
N LEU A 22 -3.65 -26.25 -10.12
CA LEU A 22 -5.01 -26.25 -9.57
C LEU A 22 -5.04 -26.59 -8.08
N ILE A 23 -4.29 -27.60 -7.64
CA ILE A 23 -4.18 -27.96 -6.21
C ILE A 23 -3.58 -26.80 -5.41
N LYS A 24 -2.48 -26.20 -5.90
CA LYS A 24 -1.87 -25.02 -5.24
C LYS A 24 -2.85 -23.84 -5.17
N PHE A 25 -3.62 -23.62 -6.24
CA PHE A 25 -4.64 -22.59 -6.30
C PHE A 25 -5.76 -22.84 -5.28
N LEU A 26 -6.38 -24.03 -5.29
CA LEU A 26 -7.43 -24.40 -4.34
C LEU A 26 -6.93 -24.37 -2.89
N HIS A 27 -5.70 -24.80 -2.65
CA HIS A 27 -5.11 -24.74 -1.33
C HIS A 27 -4.95 -23.30 -0.82
N LYS A 28 -4.47 -22.39 -1.70
CA LYS A 28 -4.29 -20.97 -1.36
C LYS A 28 -5.63 -20.24 -1.20
N VAL A 29 -6.58 -20.50 -2.09
CA VAL A 29 -7.82 -19.73 -2.23
C VAL A 29 -8.93 -20.30 -1.35
N TRP A 30 -9.04 -21.62 -1.18
CA TRP A 30 -10.11 -22.23 -0.40
C TRP A 30 -9.61 -22.75 0.94
N TRP A 31 -8.63 -23.66 0.92
CA TRP A 31 -8.27 -24.45 2.10
C TRP A 31 -7.65 -23.59 3.22
N ARG A 32 -6.64 -22.77 2.89
CA ARG A 32 -5.95 -21.90 3.86
C ARG A 32 -6.91 -20.92 4.56
N PRO A 33 -7.77 -20.17 3.85
CA PRO A 33 -8.72 -19.25 4.51
C PRO A 33 -9.70 -19.95 5.43
N VAL A 34 -10.26 -21.10 5.03
CA VAL A 34 -11.20 -21.86 5.86
C VAL A 34 -10.52 -22.39 7.12
N GLN A 35 -9.30 -22.93 7.01
CA GLN A 35 -8.53 -23.38 8.17
C GLN A 35 -8.18 -22.23 9.11
N LEU A 36 -7.76 -21.08 8.57
CA LEU A 36 -7.45 -19.90 9.36
C LEU A 36 -8.69 -19.41 10.11
N GLN A 37 -9.85 -19.35 9.44
CA GLN A 37 -11.12 -18.96 10.07
C GLN A 37 -11.51 -19.91 11.20
N ALA A 38 -11.37 -21.22 11.02
CA ALA A 38 -11.65 -22.21 12.06
C ALA A 38 -10.71 -22.05 13.26
N LYS A 39 -9.40 -21.84 13.01
CA LYS A 39 -8.40 -21.60 14.06
C LYS A 39 -8.71 -20.31 14.84
N MET A 40 -9.02 -19.21 14.16
CA MET A 40 -9.42 -17.96 14.81
C MET A 40 -10.69 -18.16 15.65
N SER A 41 -11.69 -18.85 15.09
CA SER A 41 -12.96 -19.13 15.81
C SER A 41 -12.73 -19.95 17.08
N SER A 42 -11.79 -20.91 17.08
CA SER A 42 -11.41 -21.67 18.28
C SER A 42 -10.74 -20.83 19.38
N GLN A 43 -10.23 -19.64 19.04
CA GLN A 43 -9.64 -18.68 19.97
C GLN A 43 -10.65 -17.62 20.43
N GLY A 44 -11.94 -17.77 20.07
CA GLY A 44 -12.98 -16.76 20.32
C GLY A 44 -13.01 -15.61 19.32
N ILE A 45 -12.07 -15.59 18.38
CA ILE A 45 -11.87 -14.52 17.40
C ILE A 45 -12.85 -14.74 16.22
N ARG A 46 -13.99 -14.04 16.24
CA ARG A 46 -15.05 -14.15 15.22
C ARG A 46 -14.90 -13.09 14.14
N GLY A 47 -15.13 -13.44 12.87
CA GLY A 47 -15.06 -12.53 11.72
C GLY A 47 -16.12 -12.84 10.66
N PRO A 48 -16.26 -12.00 9.62
CA PRO A 48 -17.16 -12.29 8.52
C PRO A 48 -16.80 -13.61 7.83
N PRO A 49 -17.78 -14.38 7.34
CA PRO A 49 -17.50 -15.65 6.69
C PRO A 49 -16.72 -15.45 5.40
N TYR A 50 -15.73 -16.32 5.17
CA TYR A 50 -14.96 -16.34 3.93
C TYR A 50 -15.86 -16.64 2.73
N ARG A 51 -15.78 -15.83 1.67
CA ARG A 51 -16.51 -16.04 0.40
C ARG A 51 -15.54 -16.40 -0.73
N PHE A 52 -15.61 -17.62 -1.23
CA PHE A 52 -14.75 -18.06 -2.34
C PHE A 52 -14.99 -17.23 -3.62
N PRO A 53 -13.95 -16.86 -4.40
CA PRO A 53 -12.52 -17.08 -4.17
C PRO A 53 -11.77 -15.89 -3.54
N HIS A 54 -12.41 -14.74 -3.36
CA HIS A 54 -11.71 -13.50 -2.97
C HIS A 54 -12.00 -13.04 -1.54
N GLY A 55 -12.63 -13.89 -0.72
CA GLY A 55 -13.10 -13.49 0.60
C GLY A 55 -14.05 -12.29 0.51
N ASN A 56 -13.88 -11.34 1.42
CA ASN A 56 -14.75 -10.18 1.53
C ASN A 56 -14.29 -8.99 0.66
N THR A 57 -13.32 -9.14 -0.24
CA THR A 57 -12.76 -8.02 -1.03
C THR A 57 -13.83 -7.25 -1.82
N LYS A 58 -14.80 -7.95 -2.43
CA LYS A 58 -15.91 -7.29 -3.15
C LYS A 58 -16.82 -6.48 -2.23
N GLU A 59 -17.10 -6.99 -1.04
CA GLU A 59 -17.91 -6.33 -0.01
C GLU A 59 -17.16 -5.10 0.55
N ILE A 60 -15.87 -5.22 0.84
CA ILE A 60 -15.01 -4.10 1.26
C ILE A 60 -15.01 -2.99 0.20
N SER A 61 -14.79 -3.35 -1.06
CA SER A 61 -14.80 -2.40 -2.18
C SER A 61 -16.15 -1.69 -2.30
N TYR A 62 -17.25 -2.45 -2.28
CA TYR A 62 -18.60 -1.89 -2.32
C TYR A 62 -18.87 -0.92 -1.16
N MET A 63 -18.53 -1.29 0.08
CA MET A 63 -18.71 -0.43 1.24
C MET A 63 -17.90 0.87 1.13
N ARG A 64 -16.64 0.79 0.67
CA ARG A 64 -15.79 1.98 0.44
C ARG A 64 -16.40 2.89 -0.62
N THR A 65 -16.82 2.35 -1.76
CA THR A 65 -17.46 3.13 -2.84
C THR A 65 -18.73 3.81 -2.35
N GLN A 66 -19.61 3.08 -1.66
CA GLN A 66 -20.87 3.63 -1.13
C GLN A 66 -20.64 4.74 -0.10
N SER A 67 -19.66 4.56 0.78
CA SER A 67 -19.29 5.55 1.79
C SER A 67 -18.75 6.83 1.16
N MET A 68 -17.86 6.71 0.16
CA MET A 68 -17.24 7.86 -0.51
C MET A 68 -18.21 8.65 -1.39
N GLN A 69 -19.29 8.02 -1.89
CA GLN A 69 -20.34 8.68 -2.67
C GLN A 69 -21.25 9.58 -1.81
N LYS A 70 -21.30 9.36 -0.50
CA LYS A 70 -22.17 10.13 0.39
C LYS A 70 -21.48 11.42 0.84
N PRO A 71 -22.17 12.57 0.89
CA PRO A 71 -21.64 13.76 1.55
C PRO A 71 -21.45 13.48 3.05
N MET A 72 -20.47 14.13 3.67
CA MET A 72 -20.21 14.05 5.11
C MET A 72 -20.07 15.48 5.63
N ALA A 73 -20.56 15.72 6.84
CA ALA A 73 -20.33 16.98 7.53
C ALA A 73 -18.83 17.20 7.77
N ILE A 74 -18.43 18.45 7.98
CA ILE A 74 -17.06 18.76 8.41
C ILE A 74 -16.90 18.21 9.83
N SER A 75 -16.21 17.07 9.96
CA SER A 75 -16.01 16.35 11.20
C SER A 75 -14.66 15.66 11.21
N HIS A 76 -14.08 15.50 12.39
CA HIS A 76 -12.89 14.69 12.59
C HIS A 76 -13.19 13.18 12.63
N ASP A 77 -14.47 12.79 12.73
CA ASP A 77 -14.91 11.39 12.68
C ASP A 77 -14.97 10.87 11.23
N ILE A 78 -13.80 10.82 10.59
CA ILE A 78 -13.64 10.41 9.20
C ILE A 78 -13.50 8.89 9.06
N PHE A 79 -13.27 8.18 10.16
CA PHE A 79 -12.94 6.75 10.13
C PHE A 79 -14.04 5.86 9.53
N PRO A 80 -15.34 6.05 9.88
CA PRO A 80 -16.43 5.32 9.24
C PRO A 80 -16.50 5.60 7.73
N ARG A 81 -16.04 6.78 7.29
CA ARG A 81 -16.04 7.15 5.89
C ARG A 81 -14.93 6.42 5.11
N ILE A 82 -13.71 6.45 5.62
CA ILE A 82 -12.52 5.95 4.92
C ILE A 82 -12.43 4.42 5.02
N GLN A 83 -12.80 3.85 6.17
CA GLN A 83 -12.75 2.40 6.42
C GLN A 83 -14.09 1.85 6.92
N PRO A 84 -15.17 1.93 6.11
CA PRO A 84 -16.53 1.57 6.53
C PRO A 84 -16.66 0.09 6.92
N HIS A 85 -16.03 -0.81 6.17
CA HIS A 85 -15.92 -2.23 6.47
C HIS A 85 -15.30 -2.50 7.85
N VAL A 86 -14.17 -1.86 8.16
CA VAL A 86 -13.54 -1.97 9.48
C VAL A 86 -14.49 -1.46 10.55
N TYR A 87 -15.02 -0.25 10.40
CA TYR A 87 -15.93 0.35 11.38
C TYR A 87 -17.19 -0.50 11.65
N ALA A 88 -17.76 -1.12 10.60
CA ALA A 88 -18.91 -2.01 10.74
C ALA A 88 -18.53 -3.35 11.37
N TRP A 89 -17.39 -3.91 10.99
CA TRP A 89 -16.96 -5.21 11.47
C TRP A 89 -16.42 -5.18 12.89
N THR A 90 -15.77 -4.10 13.34
CA THR A 90 -15.38 -3.96 14.76
C THR A 90 -16.59 -3.98 15.69
N LYS A 91 -17.75 -3.50 15.23
CA LYS A 91 -19.00 -3.59 15.99
C LYS A 91 -19.64 -4.98 15.98
N ALA A 92 -19.34 -5.78 14.96
CA ALA A 92 -19.99 -7.08 14.74
C ALA A 92 -19.10 -8.28 15.10
N TYR A 93 -17.78 -8.09 15.14
CA TYR A 93 -16.76 -9.13 15.09
C TYR A 93 -15.51 -8.69 15.87
N GLU A 94 -14.97 -9.58 16.70
CA GLU A 94 -13.79 -9.33 17.55
C GLU A 94 -12.47 -9.82 16.89
N CYS A 95 -12.41 -9.91 15.55
CA CYS A 95 -11.27 -10.55 14.85
C CYS A 95 -10.10 -9.63 14.50
N GLN A 96 -10.21 -8.33 14.74
CA GLN A 96 -9.12 -7.39 14.53
C GLN A 96 -9.06 -6.43 15.71
N LEU A 97 -7.91 -6.41 16.37
CA LEU A 97 -7.63 -5.47 17.44
C LEU A 97 -7.23 -4.14 16.82
N PHE A 98 -8.15 -3.18 16.86
CA PHE A 98 -7.85 -1.79 16.55
C PHE A 98 -7.52 -1.10 17.86
N VAL A 99 -6.29 -0.60 17.96
CA VAL A 99 -5.83 0.13 19.12
C VAL A 99 -5.95 1.62 18.83
N THR A 100 -6.83 2.29 19.57
CA THR A 100 -7.13 3.71 19.40
C THR A 100 -6.63 4.56 20.56
N GLU A 101 -6.33 3.92 21.69
CA GLU A 101 -5.89 4.54 22.93
C GLU A 101 -4.42 4.98 22.78
N PRO A 102 -4.10 6.27 22.94
CA PRO A 102 -2.74 6.79 22.72
C PRO A 102 -1.65 6.08 23.52
N GLU A 103 -1.96 5.68 24.76
CA GLU A 103 -1.04 4.98 25.65
C GLU A 103 -0.65 3.61 25.08
N LEU A 104 -1.62 2.87 24.57
CA LEU A 104 -1.41 1.55 23.94
C LEU A 104 -0.72 1.69 22.58
N ILE A 105 -1.08 2.70 21.79
CA ILE A 105 -0.38 3.01 20.53
C ILE A 105 1.10 3.28 20.81
N LYS A 106 1.41 4.06 21.84
CA LYS A 106 2.80 4.34 22.24
C LYS A 106 3.51 3.06 22.66
N GLU A 107 2.88 2.21 23.46
CA GLU A 107 3.45 0.91 23.86
C GLU A 107 3.80 0.05 22.65
N ILE A 108 2.88 -0.09 21.70
CA ILE A 108 3.06 -0.87 20.47
C ILE A 108 4.17 -0.28 19.59
N LEU A 109 4.15 1.03 19.34
CA LEU A 109 5.10 1.68 18.43
C LEU A 109 6.51 1.87 19.03
N MET A 110 6.64 1.85 20.36
CA MET A 110 7.92 1.93 21.05
C MET A 110 8.50 0.55 21.40
N ASN A 111 7.73 -0.51 21.22
CA ASN A 111 8.18 -1.88 21.43
C ASN A 111 9.40 -2.19 20.54
N ARG A 112 10.42 -2.81 21.13
CA ARG A 112 11.67 -3.21 20.44
C ARG A 112 11.96 -4.71 20.50
N ASP A 113 11.09 -5.49 21.13
CA ASP A 113 11.28 -6.94 21.30
C ASP A 113 10.81 -7.74 20.07
N GLY A 114 10.17 -7.08 19.10
CA GLY A 114 9.72 -7.70 17.85
C GLY A 114 8.31 -8.30 17.93
N THR A 115 7.57 -8.06 19.02
CA THR A 115 6.19 -8.55 19.20
C THR A 115 5.23 -7.98 18.14
N PHE A 116 5.49 -6.76 17.66
CA PHE A 116 4.68 -6.07 16.67
C PHE A 116 5.47 -5.84 15.37
N PRO A 117 5.68 -6.88 14.54
CA PRO A 117 6.38 -6.72 13.26
C PRO A 117 5.53 -5.92 12.27
N LYS A 118 6.20 -5.31 11.29
CA LYS A 118 5.55 -4.74 10.12
C LYS A 118 4.80 -5.83 9.36
N ILE A 119 3.76 -5.39 8.66
CA ILE A 119 3.03 -6.23 7.72
C ILE A 119 4.02 -6.69 6.63
N ASP A 120 4.15 -8.00 6.43
CA ASP A 120 4.93 -8.53 5.32
C ASP A 120 4.26 -8.11 4.00
N MET A 121 4.98 -7.30 3.24
CA MET A 121 4.53 -6.87 1.92
C MET A 121 4.86 -7.97 0.93
N ASP A 122 3.82 -8.63 0.42
CA ASP A 122 3.92 -9.70 -0.56
C ASP A 122 3.42 -9.28 -1.95
N GLY A 123 3.68 -10.13 -2.95
CA GLY A 123 3.14 -9.96 -4.30
C GLY A 123 3.67 -8.73 -5.03
N TYR A 124 2.77 -7.96 -5.66
CA TYR A 124 3.14 -6.80 -6.47
C TYR A 124 3.72 -5.66 -5.64
N ALA A 125 3.29 -5.49 -4.37
CA ALA A 125 3.82 -4.47 -3.46
C ALA A 125 5.32 -4.67 -3.22
N LYS A 126 5.74 -5.90 -2.92
CA LYS A 126 7.15 -6.27 -2.72
C LYS A 126 7.99 -6.02 -3.97
N LYS A 127 7.45 -6.35 -5.15
CA LYS A 127 8.14 -6.16 -6.43
C LYS A 127 8.38 -4.69 -6.76
N LEU A 128 7.43 -3.82 -6.41
CA LEU A 128 7.54 -2.38 -6.65
C LEU A 128 8.47 -1.70 -5.63
N LEU A 129 8.31 -2.01 -4.35
CA LEU A 129 9.02 -1.32 -3.27
C LEU A 129 10.41 -1.91 -2.99
N GLY A 130 10.64 -3.17 -3.35
CA GLY A 130 11.91 -3.87 -3.13
C GLY A 130 12.32 -3.93 -1.66
N GLU A 131 13.63 -3.97 -1.42
CA GLU A 131 14.23 -3.86 -0.09
C GLU A 131 14.40 -2.38 0.29
N ALA A 132 13.43 -1.81 1.00
CA ALA A 132 13.35 -0.40 1.36
C ALA A 132 13.06 -0.22 2.86
N LEU A 133 13.06 1.03 3.34
CA LEU A 133 12.75 1.35 4.75
C LEU A 133 11.37 0.85 5.19
N ILE A 134 10.41 0.82 4.27
CA ILE A 134 9.04 0.41 4.56
C ILE A 134 8.88 -1.12 4.59
N THR A 135 9.71 -1.87 3.88
CA THR A 135 9.64 -3.33 3.75
C THR A 135 10.64 -4.09 4.62
N ASN A 136 11.80 -3.49 4.91
CA ASN A 136 12.83 -4.14 5.72
C ASN A 136 12.56 -4.00 7.23
N GLU A 137 13.06 -4.96 7.99
CA GLU A 137 13.12 -4.99 9.45
C GLU A 137 14.55 -5.26 9.96
N GLY A 138 14.72 -5.22 11.29
CA GLY A 138 15.95 -5.58 11.97
C GLY A 138 17.19 -4.81 11.47
N GLU A 139 18.30 -5.54 11.31
CA GLU A 139 19.58 -4.94 10.91
C GLU A 139 19.55 -4.31 9.51
N LYS A 140 18.86 -4.93 8.54
CA LYS A 140 18.70 -4.37 7.20
C LYS A 140 18.03 -3.01 7.24
N TRP A 141 16.94 -2.90 8.01
CA TRP A 141 16.26 -1.64 8.23
C TRP A 141 17.16 -0.63 8.95
N ALA A 142 17.83 -1.03 10.03
CA ALA A 142 18.68 -0.15 10.83
C ALA A 142 19.80 0.48 9.98
N LYS A 143 20.42 -0.32 9.09
CA LYS A 143 21.46 0.14 8.18
C LYS A 143 20.96 1.20 7.20
N ILE A 144 19.84 0.93 6.52
CA ILE A 144 19.24 1.90 5.56
C ILE A 144 18.76 3.15 6.30
N ARG A 145 18.15 2.99 7.49
CA ARG A 145 17.64 4.11 8.30
C ARG A 145 18.75 5.03 8.77
N LYS A 146 19.87 4.46 9.24
CA LYS A 146 21.05 5.24 9.64
C LYS A 146 21.56 6.11 8.49
N LEU A 147 21.67 5.53 7.28
CA LEU A 147 22.08 6.28 6.09
C LEU A 147 21.09 7.41 5.75
N ALA A 148 19.80 7.09 5.68
CA ALA A 148 18.76 8.06 5.33
C ALA A 148 18.68 9.21 6.35
N ASN A 149 18.85 8.93 7.64
CA ASN A 149 18.78 9.95 8.68
C ASN A 149 19.75 11.10 8.40
N HIS A 150 20.98 10.85 7.93
CA HIS A 150 21.97 11.90 7.60
C HIS A 150 21.44 12.95 6.61
N THR A 151 20.66 12.52 5.62
CA THR A 151 20.03 13.40 4.62
C THR A 151 18.96 14.30 5.22
N PHE A 152 18.30 13.85 6.29
CA PHE A 152 17.22 14.58 6.97
C PHE A 152 17.64 15.24 8.29
N HIS A 153 18.95 15.38 8.56
CA HIS A 153 19.41 16.19 9.70
C HIS A 153 19.15 17.68 9.44
N ALA A 154 19.01 18.46 10.52
CA ALA A 154 18.69 19.88 10.45
C ALA A 154 19.61 20.69 9.52
N GLU A 155 20.92 20.43 9.54
CA GLU A 155 21.88 21.12 8.65
C GLU A 155 21.69 20.76 7.18
N SER A 156 21.43 19.48 6.88
CA SER A 156 21.11 19.03 5.53
C SER A 156 19.80 19.65 5.04
N LEU A 157 18.78 19.71 5.89
CA LEU A 157 17.51 20.34 5.58
C LEU A 157 17.65 21.84 5.33
N LYS A 158 18.42 22.57 6.14
CA LYS A 158 18.69 24.00 5.95
C LYS A 158 19.26 24.29 4.55
N ARG A 159 20.11 23.41 4.02
CA ARG A 159 20.65 23.53 2.65
C ARG A 159 19.61 23.28 1.55
N MET A 160 18.52 22.57 1.86
CA MET A 160 17.43 22.31 0.91
C MET A 160 16.40 23.44 0.87
N VAL A 161 16.25 24.22 1.95
CA VAL A 161 15.26 25.30 2.07
C VAL A 161 15.27 26.28 0.89
N PRO A 162 16.42 26.80 0.42
CA PRO A 162 16.41 27.72 -0.72
C PRO A 162 15.80 27.10 -1.99
N LYS A 163 16.11 25.83 -2.27
CA LYS A 163 15.54 25.11 -3.42
C LYS A 163 14.03 24.92 -3.28
N MET A 164 13.55 24.65 -2.06
CA MET A 164 12.11 24.55 -1.77
C MET A 164 11.41 25.89 -2.00
N SER A 165 11.98 26.99 -1.49
CA SER A 165 11.43 28.35 -1.69
C SER A 165 11.35 28.70 -3.17
N SER A 166 12.41 28.45 -3.95
CA SER A 166 12.40 28.71 -5.39
C SER A 166 11.35 27.86 -6.13
N SER A 167 11.11 26.61 -5.72
CA SER A 167 10.02 25.80 -6.29
C SER A 167 8.64 26.40 -6.03
N VAL A 168 8.43 27.00 -4.85
CA VAL A 168 7.17 27.69 -4.49
C VAL A 168 7.03 28.99 -5.29
N GLU A 169 8.06 29.80 -5.38
CA GLU A 169 8.07 31.05 -6.16
C GLU A 169 7.75 30.79 -7.63
N GLU A 170 8.36 29.76 -8.23
CA GLU A 170 8.05 29.37 -9.62
C GLU A 170 6.60 28.89 -9.80
N MET A 171 6.04 28.18 -8.81
CA MET A 171 4.62 27.80 -8.85
C MET A 171 3.72 29.04 -8.81
N LEU A 172 3.99 29.96 -7.88
CA LEU A 172 3.22 31.21 -7.74
C LEU A 172 3.31 32.07 -9.00
N GLU A 173 4.47 32.13 -9.64
CA GLU A 173 4.64 32.83 -10.92
C GLU A 173 3.78 32.20 -12.02
N ARG A 174 3.73 30.87 -12.11
CA ARG A 174 2.83 30.21 -13.06
C ARG A 174 1.36 30.50 -12.76
N TRP A 175 0.98 30.59 -11.49
CA TRP A 175 -0.39 30.84 -11.05
C TRP A 175 -0.93 32.21 -11.49
N LYS A 176 -0.07 33.21 -11.67
CA LYS A 176 -0.48 34.51 -12.24
C LYS A 176 -1.13 34.39 -13.62
N ASN A 177 -0.79 33.36 -14.41
CA ASN A 177 -1.42 33.11 -15.70
C ASN A 177 -2.85 32.55 -15.61
N TYR A 178 -3.31 32.21 -14.40
CA TYR A 178 -4.64 31.69 -14.12
C TYR A 178 -5.54 32.73 -13.45
N GLU A 179 -5.17 34.02 -13.45
CA GLU A 179 -6.03 35.09 -12.92
C GLU A 179 -7.45 35.01 -13.51
N GLY A 180 -8.44 34.98 -12.61
CA GLY A 180 -9.86 34.85 -12.96
C GLY A 180 -10.32 33.45 -13.37
N LYS A 181 -9.47 32.41 -13.25
CA LYS A 181 -9.80 31.02 -13.60
C LYS A 181 -9.73 30.11 -12.38
N GLU A 182 -10.60 29.11 -12.35
CA GLU A 182 -10.50 28.02 -11.39
C GLU A 182 -9.27 27.15 -11.68
N ILE A 183 -8.58 26.73 -10.63
CA ILE A 183 -7.42 25.84 -10.71
C ILE A 183 -7.62 24.62 -9.80
N ASP A 184 -7.14 23.47 -10.27
CA ASP A 184 -7.07 22.26 -9.46
C ASP A 184 -5.83 22.31 -8.54
N VAL A 185 -6.04 22.81 -7.32
CA VAL A 185 -4.97 22.95 -6.31
C VAL A 185 -4.35 21.60 -5.90
N PHE A 186 -5.09 20.50 -5.99
CA PHE A 186 -4.57 19.18 -5.67
C PHE A 186 -3.51 18.77 -6.70
N LYS A 187 -3.81 18.99 -7.98
CA LYS A 187 -2.85 18.76 -9.07
C LYS A 187 -1.63 19.69 -8.96
N GLU A 188 -1.85 20.98 -8.70
CA GLU A 188 -0.76 21.95 -8.60
C GLU A 188 0.19 21.66 -7.42
N PHE A 189 -0.35 21.30 -6.25
CA PHE A 189 0.47 20.88 -5.11
C PHE A 189 1.16 19.53 -5.34
N GLY A 190 0.53 18.62 -6.08
CA GLY A 190 1.19 17.40 -6.56
C GLY A 190 2.43 17.72 -7.42
N LEU A 191 2.32 18.69 -8.32
CA LEU A 191 3.46 19.15 -9.14
C LEU A 191 4.53 19.84 -8.28
N LEU A 192 4.14 20.71 -7.34
CA LEU A 192 5.07 21.39 -6.44
C LEU A 192 5.88 20.39 -5.59
N THR A 193 5.21 19.43 -4.95
CA THR A 193 5.87 18.43 -4.10
C THR A 193 6.84 17.57 -4.90
N THR A 194 6.48 17.24 -6.15
CA THR A 194 7.36 16.53 -7.09
C THR A 194 8.57 17.37 -7.49
N GLU A 195 8.38 18.66 -7.81
CA GLU A 195 9.50 19.58 -8.13
C GLU A 195 10.45 19.74 -6.93
N VAL A 196 9.90 19.87 -5.72
CA VAL A 196 10.70 19.98 -4.49
C VAL A 196 11.59 18.76 -4.32
N ILE A 197 11.04 17.54 -4.38
CA ILE A 197 11.85 16.33 -4.20
C ILE A 197 12.87 16.15 -5.34
N SER A 198 12.50 16.50 -6.59
CA SER A 198 13.43 16.51 -7.72
C SER A 198 14.66 17.37 -7.44
N ARG A 199 14.47 18.62 -6.99
CA ARG A 199 15.58 19.55 -6.75
C ARG A 199 16.41 19.19 -5.52
N THR A 200 15.76 18.73 -4.45
CA THR A 200 16.43 18.52 -3.16
C THR A 200 17.09 17.15 -3.05
N ALA A 201 16.45 16.09 -3.54
CA ALA A 201 16.98 14.73 -3.46
C ALA A 201 17.83 14.33 -4.67
N PHE A 202 17.47 14.79 -5.87
CA PHE A 202 18.14 14.38 -7.12
C PHE A 202 18.99 15.48 -7.76
N GLY A 203 18.86 16.73 -7.31
CA GLY A 203 19.60 17.86 -7.86
C GLY A 203 19.09 18.38 -9.22
N ASN A 204 18.02 17.79 -9.75
CA ASN A 204 17.48 18.07 -11.08
C ASN A 204 16.08 18.70 -11.00
N ARG A 205 15.53 19.19 -12.11
CA ARG A 205 14.13 19.66 -12.17
C ARG A 205 13.19 18.47 -12.39
N TYR A 206 11.91 18.63 -12.07
CA TYR A 206 10.91 17.59 -12.35
C TYR A 206 10.92 17.15 -13.81
N VAL A 207 11.05 18.12 -14.73
CA VAL A 207 11.02 17.87 -16.18
C VAL A 207 12.05 16.81 -16.59
N ASP A 208 13.22 16.81 -15.96
CA ASP A 208 14.32 15.87 -16.25
C ASP A 208 13.97 14.43 -15.82
N GLY A 209 13.13 14.27 -14.79
CA GLY A 209 12.72 12.99 -14.21
C GLY A 209 11.27 12.60 -14.52
N LYS A 210 10.54 13.39 -15.31
CA LYS A 210 9.08 13.26 -15.49
C LYS A 210 8.65 11.85 -15.87
N HIS A 211 9.37 11.23 -16.80
CA HIS A 211 9.07 9.87 -17.25
C HIS A 211 9.14 8.84 -16.10
N ILE A 212 10.10 8.99 -15.18
CA ILE A 212 10.27 8.10 -14.02
C ILE A 212 9.06 8.23 -13.08
N PHE A 213 8.66 9.46 -12.75
CA PHE A 213 7.49 9.69 -11.90
C PHE A 213 6.21 9.13 -12.52
N GLU A 214 6.01 9.31 -13.83
CA GLU A 214 4.87 8.75 -14.54
C GLU A 214 4.87 7.21 -14.52
N MET A 215 6.04 6.58 -14.68
CA MET A 215 6.16 5.12 -14.57
C MET A 215 5.84 4.62 -13.16
N VAL A 216 6.40 5.25 -12.12
CA VAL A 216 6.14 4.89 -10.72
C VAL A 216 4.65 5.05 -10.39
N ALA A 217 4.00 6.13 -10.87
CA ALA A 217 2.57 6.33 -10.69
C ALA A 217 1.74 5.21 -11.36
N LYS A 218 2.08 4.84 -12.60
CA LYS A 218 1.41 3.74 -13.32
C LYS A 218 1.59 2.40 -12.61
N LEU A 219 2.82 2.07 -12.17
CA LEU A 219 3.10 0.84 -11.44
C LEU A 219 2.41 0.80 -10.08
N THR A 220 2.32 1.94 -9.39
CA THR A 220 1.58 2.06 -8.13
C THR A 220 0.09 1.81 -8.34
N ALA A 221 -0.51 2.41 -9.37
CA ALA A 221 -1.91 2.19 -9.71
C ALA A 221 -2.20 0.72 -10.08
N LEU A 222 -1.31 0.07 -10.84
CA LEU A 222 -1.42 -1.36 -11.14
C LEU A 222 -1.28 -2.22 -9.88
N THR A 223 -0.35 -1.88 -8.99
CA THR A 223 -0.13 -2.59 -7.74
C THR A 223 -1.36 -2.52 -6.85
N VAL A 224 -1.91 -1.32 -6.63
CA VAL A 224 -3.12 -1.11 -5.81
C VAL A 224 -4.35 -1.83 -6.37
N ARG A 225 -4.48 -1.95 -7.70
CA ARG A 225 -5.60 -2.68 -8.33
C ARG A 225 -5.50 -4.21 -8.18
N ASN A 226 -4.31 -4.73 -7.88
CA ASN A 226 -4.02 -6.17 -7.82
C ASN A 226 -3.61 -6.64 -6.41
N ILE A 227 -3.77 -5.78 -5.40
CA ILE A 227 -3.76 -6.13 -3.96
C ILE A 227 -5.21 -6.33 -3.53
#